data_AF-A0A6V7J5K5-F1
#
_entry.id   AF-A0A6V7J5K5-F1
#
_cell.length_a   1.000
_cell.length_b   1.000
_cell.length_c   1.000
_cell.angle_alpha   90.00
_cell.angle_beta   90.00
_cell.angle_gamma   90.00
#
_symmetry.space_group_name_H-M   'P 1'
#
loop_
_entity.id
_entity.type
_entity.pdbx_description
1 polymer ?
#
loop_
_entity_poly.entity_id
_entity_poly.type
_entity_poly.pdbx_seq_one_letter_code
_entity_poly.pdbx_strand_id
1 'polypeptide(L)' 'MKWSLITVSALVVSLGAEPLVNTPLGKIKGYHGFSFNGRTYRAYEGIPYAKPPVGELRFE' A
#
# COMPACT_ATOMS: atom_id res chain seq x y z
N MET A 1 -23.90 13.26 31.15
CA MET A 1 -24.28 12.06 30.37
C MET A 1 -23.77 12.25 28.95
N LYS A 2 -22.83 11.37 28.55
CA LYS A 2 -22.24 11.29 27.21
C LYS A 2 -23.36 11.13 26.17
N TRP A 3 -23.14 11.54 24.92
CA TRP A 3 -23.20 10.65 23.75
C TRP A 3 -22.11 11.10 22.76
N SER A 4 -21.18 10.18 22.54
CA SER A 4 -20.00 10.33 21.68
C SER A 4 -20.47 10.31 20.24
N LEU A 5 -20.18 11.37 19.48
CA LEU A 5 -20.36 11.40 18.03
C LEU A 5 -19.51 10.26 17.44
N ILE A 6 -20.19 9.25 16.90
CA ILE A 6 -19.57 8.16 16.17
C ILE A 6 -19.08 8.78 14.85
N THR A 7 -17.76 8.95 14.72
CA THR A 7 -17.14 9.23 13.42
C THR A 7 -17.23 7.97 12.59
N VAL A 8 -18.28 7.84 11.78
CA VAL A 8 -18.29 6.88 10.69
C VAL A 8 -17.38 7.45 9.61
N SER A 9 -16.09 7.09 9.62
CA SER A 9 -15.25 7.30 8.45
C SER A 9 -15.81 6.41 7.33
N ALA A 10 -16.27 7.04 6.26
CA ALA A 10 -16.70 6.32 5.07
C ALA A 10 -15.49 5.56 4.51
N LEU A 11 -15.53 4.24 4.58
CA LEU A 11 -14.57 3.38 3.87
C LEU A 11 -14.94 3.45 2.39
N VAL A 12 -14.32 4.38 1.66
CA VAL A 12 -14.48 4.48 0.21
C VAL A 12 -13.77 3.28 -0.41
N VAL A 13 -14.53 2.24 -0.74
CA VAL A 13 -14.03 1.09 -1.50
C VAL A 13 -13.86 1.53 -2.96
N SER A 14 -12.62 1.54 -3.45
CA SER A 14 -12.31 1.86 -4.86
C SER A 14 -12.75 0.69 -5.77
N LEU A 15 -13.66 0.95 -6.70
CA LEU A 15 -14.23 -0.04 -7.64
C LEU A 15 -13.33 -0.36 -8.86
N GLY A 16 -12.03 -0.04 -8.77
CA GLY A 16 -11.07 -0.27 -9.85
C GLY A 16 -10.34 -1.61 -9.70
N ALA A 17 -10.07 -2.29 -10.81
CA ALA A 17 -9.19 -3.46 -10.81
C ALA A 17 -7.86 -3.11 -10.14
N GLU A 18 -7.51 -3.87 -9.11
CA GLU A 18 -6.29 -3.63 -8.34
C GLU A 18 -5.07 -3.84 -9.23
N PRO A 19 -4.09 -2.91 -9.20
CA PRO A 19 -2.95 -3.01 -10.08
C PRO A 19 -2.05 -4.16 -9.64
N LEU A 20 -1.98 -5.20 -10.49
CA LEU A 20 -1.12 -6.37 -10.34
C LEU A 20 0.03 -6.29 -11.34
N VAL A 21 1.27 -6.53 -10.91
CA VAL A 21 2.42 -6.59 -11.81
C VAL A 21 3.33 -7.78 -11.48
N ASN A 22 4.02 -8.30 -12.49
CA ASN A 22 5.01 -9.36 -12.34
C ASN A 22 6.39 -8.74 -12.13
N THR A 23 7.13 -9.28 -11.16
CA THR A 23 8.56 -9.00 -10.95
C THR A 23 9.34 -10.31 -11.12
N PRO A 24 10.68 -10.27 -11.24
CA PRO A 24 11.50 -11.49 -11.25
C PRO A 24 11.32 -12.36 -10.00
N LEU A 25 10.90 -11.78 -8.88
CA LEU A 25 10.71 -12.47 -7.59
C LEU A 25 9.24 -12.86 -7.31
N GLY A 26 8.31 -12.57 -8.24
CA GLY A 26 6.90 -12.92 -8.11
C GLY A 26 5.94 -11.77 -8.40
N LYS A 27 4.64 -12.03 -8.21
CA LYS A 27 3.57 -11.04 -8.43
C LYS A 27 3.43 -10.12 -7.22
N ILE A 28 3.25 -8.84 -7.48
CA ILE A 28 2.95 -7.86 -6.44
C ILE A 28 1.63 -7.15 -6.75
N LYS A 29 0.90 -6.82 -5.68
CA LYS A 29 -0.35 -6.07 -5.71
C LYS A 29 -0.07 -4.66 -5.19
N GLY A 30 -0.46 -3.66 -5.94
CA GLY A 30 -0.42 -2.26 -5.56
C GLY A 30 -1.82 -1.69 -5.32
N TYR A 31 -1.91 -0.36 -5.36
CA TYR A 31 -3.16 0.37 -5.29
C TYR A 31 -3.14 1.60 -6.21
N HIS A 32 -4.31 2.20 -6.47
CA HIS A 32 -4.39 3.48 -7.17
C HIS A 32 -4.43 4.62 -6.15
N GLY A 33 -3.50 5.56 -6.26
CA GLY A 33 -3.46 6.79 -5.45
C GLY A 33 -3.80 8.03 -6.27
N PHE A 34 -3.96 9.16 -5.59
CA PHE A 34 -4.18 10.47 -6.21
C PHE A 34 -3.06 11.43 -5.81
N SER A 35 -2.44 12.07 -6.79
CA SER A 35 -1.48 13.15 -6.52
C SER A 35 -2.21 14.38 -5.97
N PHE A 36 -1.44 15.35 -5.48
CA PHE A 36 -1.98 16.64 -5.01
C PHE A 36 -2.86 17.35 -6.06
N ASN A 37 -2.52 17.25 -7.34
CA ASN A 37 -3.31 17.81 -8.46
C ASN A 37 -4.35 16.83 -9.03
N GLY A 38 -4.70 15.77 -8.31
CA GLY A 38 -5.78 14.84 -8.69
C GLY A 38 -5.41 13.83 -9.79
N ARG A 39 -4.13 13.71 -10.18
CA ARG A 39 -3.71 12.68 -11.15
C ARG A 39 -3.70 11.32 -10.46
N THR A 40 -4.37 10.35 -11.07
CA THR A 40 -4.32 8.96 -10.63
C THR A 40 -2.95 8.36 -10.97
N TYR A 41 -2.36 7.65 -10.02
CA TYR A 41 -1.13 6.88 -10.22
C TYR A 41 -1.25 5.50 -9.58
N ARG A 42 -0.42 4.56 -10.03
CA ARG A 42 -0.31 3.22 -9.42
C ARG A 42 0.84 3.22 -8.44
N ALA A 43 0.57 2.84 -7.20
CA ALA A 43 1.54 2.78 -6.12
C ALA A 43 1.85 1.32 -5.78
N TYR A 44 3.13 1.01 -5.63
CA TYR A 44 3.61 -0.28 -5.13
C TYR A 44 4.67 -0.01 -4.07
N GLU A 45 4.39 -0.36 -2.82
CA GLU A 45 5.18 0.03 -1.66
C GLU A 45 5.67 -1.21 -0.90
N GLY A 46 6.78 -1.06 -0.17
CA GLY A 46 7.33 -2.13 0.67
C GLY A 46 7.83 -3.36 -0.11
N ILE A 47 8.15 -3.22 -1.40
CA ILE A 47 8.64 -4.32 -2.22
C ILE A 47 10.04 -4.72 -1.71
N PRO A 48 10.23 -5.97 -1.24
CA PRO A 48 11.54 -6.42 -0.79
C PRO A 48 12.49 -6.56 -1.99
N TYR A 49 13.66 -5.93 -1.88
CA TYR A 49 14.75 -6.04 -2.88
C TYR A 49 15.94 -6.86 -2.38
N ALA A 50 15.96 -7.16 -1.08
CA ALA A 50 17.00 -7.93 -0.40
C ALA A 50 16.39 -8.73 0.75
N LYS A 51 17.16 -9.64 1.32
CA LYS A 51 16.80 -10.29 2.59
C LYS A 51 16.84 -9.25 3.71
N PRO A 52 15.94 -9.32 4.72
CA PRO A 52 15.99 -8.43 5.86
C PRO A 52 17.36 -8.50 6.57
N PRO A 53 18.05 -7.36 6.82
CA PRO A 53 19.38 -7.33 7.42
C PRO A 53 19.30 -7.49 8.95
N VAL A 54 18.82 -8.66 9.39
CA VAL A 54 18.61 -9.01 10.80
C VAL A 54 19.42 -10.24 11.18
N GLY A 55 19.68 -10.44 12.47
CA GLY A 55 20.51 -11.55 12.97
C GLY A 55 21.95 -11.44 12.46
N GLU A 56 22.47 -12.55 11.91
CA GLU A 56 23.81 -12.60 11.30
C GLU A 56 23.96 -11.73 10.04
N LEU A 57 22.85 -11.29 9.43
CA LEU A 57 22.89 -10.33 8.31
C LEU A 57 22.99 -8.87 8.77
N ARG A 58 23.02 -8.63 10.09
CA ARG A 58 23.18 -7.28 10.61
C ARG A 58 24.63 -6.86 10.44
N PHE A 59 24.84 -5.78 9.68
CA PHE A 59 26.16 -5.23 9.34
C PHE A 59 26.93 -5.99 8.24
N GLU A 60 26.23 -6.83 7.45
CA GLU A 60 26.74 -7.50 6.23
C GLU A 60 26.13 -6.91 4.94
#